data_AF-A0A2M7STP0-F1
#
_entry.id   AF-A0A2M7STP0-F1
#
_cell.length_a   1.000
_cell.length_b   1.000
_cell.length_c   1.000
_cell.angle_alpha   90.00
_cell.angle_beta   90.00
_cell.angle_gamma   90.00
#
_symmetry.space_group_name_H-M   'P 1'
#
loop_
_entity.id
_entity.type
_entity.pdbx_description
1 polymer ?
#
loop_
_entity_poly.entity_id
_entity_poly.type
_entity_poly.pdbx_seq_one_letter_code
_entity_poly.pdbx_strand_id
1 'polypeptide(L)' 'MKLEQLGIERDRVRLEWVSASEGTRFAEVVTDLTQTIKKVGPGPFNKQQQKLTKESGDD' A
#
# COMPACT_ATOMS: atom_id res chain seq x y z
N MET A 1 -16.96 7.22 -9.48
CA MET A 1 -15.74 6.60 -10.04
C MET A 1 -15.20 5.61 -9.02
N LYS A 2 -14.92 4.36 -9.41
CA LYS A 2 -14.42 3.33 -8.49
C LYS A 2 -12.88 3.31 -8.50
N LEU A 3 -12.24 3.00 -7.37
CA LEU A 3 -10.78 3.01 -7.25
C LEU A 3 -10.11 1.95 -8.13
N GLU A 4 -10.79 0.83 -8.36
CA GLU A 4 -10.30 -0.22 -9.26
C GLU A 4 -10.15 0.28 -10.69
N GLN A 5 -10.97 1.25 -11.12
CA GLN A 5 -10.86 1.86 -12.46
C GLN A 5 -9.61 2.73 -12.61
N LEU A 6 -9.01 3.16 -11.50
CA LEU A 6 -7.72 3.86 -11.48
C LEU A 6 -6.53 2.91 -11.36
N GLY A 7 -6.77 1.59 -11.37
CA GLY A 7 -5.73 0.58 -11.19
C GLY A 7 -5.31 0.37 -9.72
N ILE A 8 -6.09 0.84 -8.75
CA ILE A 8 -5.83 0.63 -7.33
C ILE A 8 -6.52 -0.67 -6.88
N GLU A 9 -5.72 -1.65 -6.46
CA GLU A 9 -6.18 -2.92 -5.93
C GLU A 9 -6.87 -2.74 -4.57
N ARG A 10 -7.91 -3.53 -4.29
CA ARG A 10 -8.73 -3.38 -3.08
C ARG A 10 -7.93 -3.51 -1.80
N ASP A 11 -6.93 -4.39 -1.76
CA ASP A 11 -6.09 -4.64 -0.59
C ASP A 11 -5.19 -3.45 -0.22
N ARG A 12 -5.09 -2.43 -1.10
CA ARG A 12 -4.33 -1.21 -0.83
C ARG A 12 -5.12 -0.16 -0.06
N VAL A 13 -6.42 -0.35 0.13
CA VAL A 13 -7.30 0.61 0.79
C VAL A 13 -8.07 -0.11 1.89
N ARG A 14 -7.94 0.42 3.11
CA ARG A 14 -8.66 -0.08 4.27
C ARG A 14 -9.30 1.09 5.01
N LEU A 15 -10.57 0.92 5.37
CA LEU A 15 -11.31 1.85 6.22
C LEU A 15 -11.48 1.21 7.58
N GLU A 16 -11.00 1.89 8.62
CA GLU A 16 -11.11 1.46 10.01
C GLU A 16 -11.53 2.67 10.85
N TRP A 17 -12.42 2.46 11.82
CA TRP A 17 -12.82 3.47 12.78
C TRP A 17 -12.04 3.25 14.06
N VAL A 18 -11.22 4.22 14.45
CA VAL A 18 -10.43 4.18 15.69
C VAL A 18 -10.64 5.49 16.44
N SER A 19 -11.11 5.40 17.67
CA SER A 19 -11.34 6.56 18.52
C SER A 19 -10.04 7.10 19.11
N ALA A 20 -10.09 8.33 19.66
CA ALA A 20 -8.91 8.98 20.25
C ALA A 20 -8.31 8.22 21.46
N SER A 21 -9.10 7.37 22.13
CA SER A 21 -8.64 6.59 23.28
C SER A 21 -8.02 5.24 22.91
N GLU A 22 -8.09 4.83 21.63
CA GLU A 22 -7.70 3.50 21.16
C GLU A 22 -6.31 3.49 20.51
N GLY A 23 -5.32 4.09 21.19
CA GLY A 23 -3.96 4.22 20.66
C GLY A 23 -3.31 2.89 20.27
N THR A 24 -3.49 1.83 21.07
CA THR A 24 -2.96 0.49 20.76
C THR A 24 -3.60 -0.09 19.51
N ARG A 25 -4.92 0.03 19.35
CA ARG A 25 -5.64 -0.45 18.17
C ARG A 25 -5.20 0.29 16.91
N PHE A 26 -4.98 1.60 17.01
CA PHE A 26 -4.44 2.38 15.90
C PHE A 26 -3.08 1.84 15.45
N ALA A 27 -2.16 1.60 16.40
CA ALA A 27 -0.84 1.06 16.10
C ALA A 27 -0.90 -0.31 15.43
N GLU A 28 -1.77 -1.20 15.90
CA GLU A 28 -2.01 -2.52 15.29
C GLU A 28 -2.52 -2.40 13.84
N VAL A 29 -3.54 -1.58 13.62
CA VAL A 29 -4.15 -1.38 12.29
C VAL A 29 -3.12 -0.83 11.30
N VAL A 30 -2.35 0.19 11.69
CA VAL A 30 -1.32 0.79 10.82
C VAL A 30 -0.20 -0.21 10.55
N THR A 31 0.19 -1.00 11.54
CA THR A 31 1.23 -2.04 11.38
C THR A 31 0.80 -3.10 10.37
N ASP A 32 -0.42 -3.64 10.53
CA ASP A 32 -0.94 -4.67 9.63
C ASP A 32 -1.17 -4.14 8.20
N LEU A 33 -1.73 -2.94 8.06
CA LEU A 33 -1.87 -2.29 6.76
C LEU A 33 -0.50 -2.12 6.09
N THR A 34 0.50 -1.64 6.83
CA THR A 34 1.87 -1.48 6.32
C THR A 34 2.45 -2.80 5.84
N GLN A 35 2.28 -3.89 6.62
CA GLN A 35 2.72 -5.22 6.22
C GLN A 35 2.00 -5.71 4.96
N THR A 36 0.70 -5.46 4.86
CA THR A 36 -0.11 -5.78 3.67
C THR A 36 0.43 -5.07 2.44
N ILE A 37 0.63 -3.74 2.49
CA ILE A 37 1.17 -2.97 1.36
C ILE A 37 2.55 -3.46 0.94
N LYS A 38 3.42 -3.78 1.91
CA LYS A 38 4.75 -4.35 1.62
C LYS A 38 4.67 -5.67 0.86
N LYS A 39 3.72 -6.54 1.21
CA LYS A 39 3.49 -7.82 0.51
C LYS A 39 2.93 -7.63 -0.90
N VAL A 40 2.02 -6.67 -1.08
CA VAL A 40 1.43 -6.35 -2.40
C VAL A 40 2.47 -5.71 -3.34
N GLY A 41 3.47 -5.03 -2.78
CA GLY A 41 4.59 -4.46 -3.54
C GLY A 41 4.28 -3.08 -4.13
N PRO A 42 5.11 -2.59 -5.07
CA PRO A 42 5.00 -1.24 -5.63
C PRO A 42 3.60 -0.92 -6.18
N GLY A 43 3.13 0.30 -5.95
CA GLY A 43 1.82 0.75 -6.42
C GLY A 43 1.75 1.04 -7.94
N PRO A 44 0.53 1.17 -8.49
CA PRO A 44 0.29 1.33 -9.93
C PRO A 44 0.87 2.62 -10.53
N PHE A 45 1.17 3.62 -9.71
CA PHE A 45 1.71 4.92 -10.15
C PHE A 45 3.23 5.06 -9.98
N ASN A 46 3.90 3.98 -9.57
CA ASN A 46 5.31 4.01 -9.23
C ASN A 46 6.22 3.85 -10.47
N LYS A 47 6.14 4.81 -11.40
CA LYS A 47 6.86 4.79 -12.69
C LYS A 47 8.39 4.94 -12.55
N GLN A 48 8.86 5.52 -11.45
CA GLN A 48 10.29 5.80 -11.23
C GLN A 48 11.03 4.60 -10.62
N GLN A 49 10.43 3.87 -9.67
CA GLN A 49 11.05 2.64 -9.14
C GLN A 49 11.08 1.50 -10.16
N GLN A 50 10.06 1.36 -11.01
CA GLN A 50 10.02 0.30 -12.03
C GLN A 50 11.10 0.46 -13.11
N LYS A 51 11.49 1.70 -13.43
CA LYS A 51 12.62 1.97 -14.34
C LYS A 51 13.95 1.67 -13.66
N LEU A 52 14.15 2.15 -12.43
CA LEU A 52 15.37 1.88 -11.65
C LEU A 52 15.62 0.38 -11.45
N THR A 53 14.59 -0.44 -11.20
CA THR A 53 14.74 -1.89 -11.03
C THR A 53 14.94 -2.66 -12.34
N LYS A 54 14.55 -2.09 -13.48
CA LYS A 54 14.73 -2.71 -14.81
C LYS A 54 16.07 -2.34 -15.46
N GLU A 55 16.64 -1.19 -15.12
CA GLU A 55 17.94 -0.72 -15.63
C GLU A 55 19.11 -1.22 -14.77
N SER A 56 18.85 -1.92 -13.66
CA SER A 56 19.85 -2.49 -12.75
C SER A 56 19.96 -4.01 -12.79
N GLY A 57 19.25 -4.67 -13.72
CA GLY A 57 19.44 -6.08 -14.08
C GLY A 57 19.44 -6.23 -15.60
N ASP A 58 20.40 -7.00 -16.13
CA ASP A 58 20.84 -7.20 -17.52
C ASP A 58 21.98 -6.23 -17.93
N ASP A 59 23.29 -6.56 -18.00
CA ASP A 59 24.03 -7.82 -18.29
C ASP A 59 23.39 -9.19 -18.04
#